data_AF-A0A162CUX0-F1
#
_entry.id   AF-A0A162CUX0-F1
#
_cell.length_a   1.000
_cell.length_b   1.000
_cell.length_c   1.000
_cell.angle_alpha   90.00
_cell.angle_beta   90.00
_cell.angle_gamma   90.00
#
_symmetry.space_group_name_H-M   'P 1'
#
loop_
_entity.id
_entity.type
_entity.pdbx_description
1 polymer ?
#
loop_
_entity_poly.entity_id
_entity_poly.type
_entity_poly.pdbx_seq_one_letter_code
_entity_poly.pdbx_strand_id
1 'polypeptide(L)'
;MAVDVNDGHLAVTSVCSDGNILGTARTLDLDLTGQSATTRDGRLRAAITDLLTHAHAVGAGAIVIENLDFADARTQGREKTGNRPSRGRKGRRFRRQIAGIPTAKFRDRLTQMASNTGLAIIVVDPAYTSKWAAQHWLAPMKHHHPQTSGHHAAALVIGRRGLGHRARRRVNTNPPAPAEATRVNNRGTRTTPATQRAPRKPATPRGYWQPTGTKTRRAHRTTARIQATHDRSGPPTGRNSVSLSV
;
A
#
# COMPACT_ATOMS: atom_id res chain seq x y z
N MET A 1 1.92 5.72 -6.01
CA MET A 1 1.32 6.79 -5.19
C MET A 1 0.25 6.18 -4.30
N ALA A 2 0.08 6.65 -3.07
CA ALA A 2 -0.87 6.09 -2.11
C ALA A 2 -1.82 7.16 -1.56
N VAL A 3 -3.04 6.76 -1.25
CA VAL A 3 -4.12 7.68 -0.86
C VAL A 3 -4.85 7.15 0.37
N ASP A 4 -4.96 7.99 1.40
CA ASP A 4 -5.85 7.82 2.54
C ASP A 4 -7.08 8.72 2.35
N VAL A 5 -8.27 8.13 2.32
CA VAL A 5 -9.54 8.81 2.03
C VAL A 5 -10.19 9.25 3.33
N ASN A 6 -10.38 10.55 3.50
CA ASN A 6 -10.89 11.14 4.73
C ASN A 6 -12.15 11.97 4.51
N ASP A 7 -12.79 12.33 5.62
CA ASP A 7 -13.91 13.27 5.58
C ASP A 7 -13.38 14.64 5.16
N GLY A 8 -13.77 15.07 3.95
CA GLY A 8 -13.43 16.36 3.38
C GLY A 8 -12.13 16.45 2.58
N HIS A 9 -11.26 15.44 2.56
CA HIS A 9 -10.01 15.48 1.77
C HIS A 9 -9.44 14.09 1.45
N LEU A 10 -8.56 14.05 0.45
CA LEU A 10 -7.66 12.93 0.17
C LEU A 10 -6.26 13.29 0.64
N ALA A 11 -5.65 12.46 1.50
CA ALA A 11 -4.25 12.59 1.87
C ALA A 11 -3.41 11.72 0.95
N VAL A 12 -2.48 12.32 0.21
CA VAL A 12 -1.73 11.70 -0.87
C VAL A 12 -0.25 11.67 -0.53
N THR A 13 0.36 10.49 -0.63
CA THR A 13 1.79 10.30 -0.41
C THR A 13 2.40 9.50 -1.57
N SER A 14 3.46 10.04 -2.18
CA SER A 14 4.29 9.30 -3.12
C SER A 14 5.31 8.46 -2.36
N VAL A 15 5.52 7.22 -2.80
CA VAL A 15 6.34 6.24 -2.07
C VAL A 15 7.36 5.65 -3.03
N CYS A 16 8.64 5.75 -2.67
CA CYS A 16 9.76 5.14 -3.39
C CYS A 16 9.71 3.61 -3.30
N SER A 17 10.44 2.93 -4.20
CA SER A 17 10.56 1.47 -4.22
C SER A 17 11.13 0.86 -2.93
N ASP A 18 11.89 1.63 -2.15
CA ASP A 18 12.39 1.25 -0.82
C ASP A 18 11.35 1.43 0.32
N GLY A 19 10.17 1.91 -0.02
CA GLY A 19 9.06 2.16 0.88
C GLY A 19 9.14 3.50 1.64
N ASN A 20 10.06 4.39 1.29
CA ASN A 20 10.16 5.72 1.90
C ASN A 20 9.30 6.74 1.17
N ILE A 21 8.99 7.85 1.84
CA ILE A 21 8.28 8.97 1.20
C ILE A 21 9.14 9.55 0.07
N LEU A 22 8.50 9.83 -1.05
CA LEU A 22 9.07 10.53 -2.20
C LEU A 22 8.46 11.94 -2.28
N GLY A 23 9.28 12.97 -2.04
CA GLY A 23 8.83 14.36 -2.07
C GLY A 23 7.84 14.71 -0.95
N THR A 24 7.05 15.75 -1.17
CA THR A 24 6.11 16.28 -0.16
C THR A 24 4.73 15.62 -0.30
N ALA A 25 4.15 15.24 0.84
CA ALA A 25 2.77 14.76 0.90
C ALA A 25 1.78 15.89 0.54
N ARG A 26 0.61 15.54 -0.04
CA ARG A 26 -0.38 16.50 -0.51
C ARG A 26 -1.76 16.23 0.08
N THR A 27 -2.49 17.29 0.36
CA THR A 27 -3.93 17.25 0.65
C THR A 27 -4.68 17.68 -0.60
N LEU A 28 -5.66 16.88 -1.03
CA LEU A 28 -6.63 17.27 -2.06
C LEU A 28 -7.99 17.44 -1.38
N ASP A 29 -8.44 18.69 -1.24
CA ASP A 29 -9.70 19.00 -0.59
C ASP A 29 -10.89 18.61 -1.46
N LEU A 30 -11.91 18.03 -0.82
CA LEU A 30 -13.15 17.62 -1.48
C LEU A 30 -14.28 18.63 -1.27
N ASP A 31 -14.24 19.39 -0.17
CA ASP A 31 -15.28 20.33 0.28
C ASP A 31 -16.71 19.79 0.02
N LEU A 32 -17.12 18.71 0.70
CA LEU A 32 -18.38 18.04 0.35
C LEU A 32 -19.58 18.44 1.22
N THR A 33 -19.33 19.23 2.27
CA THR A 33 -20.33 19.54 3.31
C THR A 33 -21.37 20.52 2.78
N GLY A 34 -22.66 20.23 3.00
CA GLY A 34 -23.75 21.10 2.56
C GLY A 34 -24.02 21.12 1.05
N GLN A 35 -23.27 20.35 0.26
CA GLN A 35 -23.38 20.32 -1.19
C GLN A 35 -24.40 19.30 -1.69
N SER A 36 -25.01 19.58 -2.84
CA SER A 36 -25.92 18.65 -3.53
C SER A 36 -25.21 17.35 -3.92
N ALA A 37 -25.96 16.26 -4.11
CA ALA A 37 -25.38 14.97 -4.53
C ALA A 37 -24.58 15.08 -5.85
N THR A 38 -25.08 15.86 -6.81
CA THR A 38 -24.43 16.12 -8.11
C THR A 38 -23.15 16.92 -7.93
N THR A 39 -23.19 18.00 -7.12
CA THR A 39 -22.01 18.83 -6.83
C THR A 39 -20.93 18.02 -6.12
N ARG A 40 -21.33 17.16 -5.16
CA ARG A 40 -20.40 16.25 -4.47
C ARG A 40 -19.71 15.28 -5.43
N ASP A 41 -20.45 14.68 -6.37
CA ASP A 41 -19.90 13.76 -7.37
C ASP A 41 -18.99 14.49 -8.38
N GLY A 42 -19.29 15.76 -8.71
CA GLY A 42 -18.43 16.63 -9.49
C GLY A 42 -17.10 16.95 -8.79
N ARG A 43 -17.16 17.40 -7.52
CA ARG A 43 -15.97 17.67 -6.70
C ARG A 43 -15.11 16.44 -6.48
N LEU A 44 -15.74 15.28 -6.28
CA LEU A 44 -15.04 14.01 -6.17
C LEU A 44 -14.26 13.67 -7.45
N ARG A 45 -14.87 13.85 -8.63
CA ARG A 45 -14.15 13.65 -9.89
C ARG A 45 -13.01 14.65 -10.08
N ALA A 46 -13.21 15.92 -9.73
CA ALA A 46 -12.14 16.93 -9.82
C ALA A 46 -10.92 16.52 -8.98
N ALA A 47 -11.14 16.13 -7.72
CA ALA A 47 -10.04 15.66 -6.87
C ALA A 47 -9.38 14.37 -7.38
N ILE A 48 -10.13 13.46 -8.02
CA ILE A 48 -9.55 12.28 -8.68
C ILE A 48 -8.73 12.70 -9.92
N THR A 49 -9.19 13.66 -10.71
CA THR A 49 -8.41 14.20 -11.83
C THR A 49 -7.08 14.79 -11.35
N ASP A 50 -7.11 15.57 -10.26
CA ASP A 50 -5.89 16.15 -9.67
C ASP A 50 -4.94 15.06 -9.16
N LEU A 51 -5.48 14.03 -8.51
CA LEU A 51 -4.73 12.85 -8.07
C LEU A 51 -4.04 12.14 -9.24
N LEU A 52 -4.77 11.84 -10.32
CA LEU A 52 -4.24 11.12 -11.48
C LEU A 52 -3.21 11.97 -12.23
N THR A 53 -3.47 13.27 -12.39
CA THR A 53 -2.53 14.23 -12.98
C THR A 53 -1.23 14.27 -12.17
N HIS A 54 -1.35 14.36 -10.84
CA HIS A 54 -0.18 14.34 -9.97
C HIS A 54 0.57 13.00 -10.05
N ALA A 55 -0.13 11.87 -10.10
CA ALA A 55 0.46 10.55 -10.24
C ALA A 55 1.30 10.43 -11.52
N HIS A 56 0.82 10.95 -12.64
CA HIS A 56 1.59 11.03 -13.87
C HIS A 56 2.82 11.93 -13.73
N ALA A 57 2.66 13.12 -13.15
CA ALA A 57 3.75 14.07 -12.99
C ALA A 57 4.93 13.49 -12.16
N VAL A 58 4.66 12.59 -11.23
CA VAL A 58 5.71 11.92 -10.43
C VAL A 58 6.12 10.55 -10.98
N GLY A 59 5.60 10.15 -12.14
CA GLY A 59 5.92 8.85 -12.76
C GLY A 59 5.41 7.63 -11.97
N ALA A 60 4.31 7.77 -11.22
CA ALA A 60 3.75 6.65 -10.48
C ALA A 60 3.18 5.59 -11.44
N GLY A 61 3.52 4.32 -11.23
CA GLY A 61 2.92 3.20 -11.98
C GLY A 61 1.56 2.74 -11.44
N ALA A 62 1.20 3.14 -10.21
CA ALA A 62 -0.05 2.72 -9.57
C ALA A 62 -0.54 3.72 -8.51
N ILE A 63 -1.85 3.72 -8.30
CA ILE A 63 -2.54 4.30 -7.13
C ILE A 63 -2.86 3.19 -6.14
N VAL A 64 -2.37 3.32 -4.90
CA VAL A 64 -2.62 2.38 -3.81
C VAL A 64 -3.67 2.97 -2.88
N ILE A 65 -4.75 2.23 -2.63
CA ILE A 65 -5.84 2.62 -1.73
C ILE A 65 -6.12 1.49 -0.74
N GLU A 66 -6.67 1.84 0.41
CA GLU A 66 -7.21 0.83 1.33
C GLU A 66 -8.51 0.22 0.80
N ASN A 67 -8.75 -1.03 1.16
CA ASN A 67 -10.06 -1.66 1.02
C ASN A 67 -11.01 -1.10 2.08
N LEU A 68 -11.46 0.12 1.87
CA LEU A 68 -12.36 0.82 2.77
C LEU A 68 -13.80 0.39 2.53
N ASP A 69 -14.12 -0.85 2.91
CA ASP A 69 -15.52 -1.25 3.03
C ASP A 69 -16.07 -0.76 4.37
N PHE A 70 -16.41 0.53 4.41
CA PHE A 70 -17.02 1.14 5.59
C PHE A 70 -18.44 0.61 5.87
N ALA A 71 -18.98 -0.34 5.08
CA ALA A 71 -20.14 -1.11 5.51
C ALA A 71 -19.87 -1.74 6.88
N ASP A 72 -18.73 -2.41 7.05
CA ASP A 72 -18.33 -2.99 8.32
C ASP A 72 -18.06 -1.94 9.40
N ALA A 73 -17.49 -0.79 9.06
CA ALA A 73 -17.26 0.26 10.05
C ALA A 73 -18.56 0.97 10.48
N ARG A 74 -19.55 1.09 9.58
CA ARG A 74 -20.89 1.60 9.88
C ARG A 74 -21.67 0.60 10.74
N THR A 75 -21.50 -0.70 10.50
CA THR A 75 -22.10 -1.80 11.28
C THR A 75 -21.41 -1.96 12.64
N GLN A 76 -20.08 -2.11 12.69
CA GLN A 76 -19.29 -2.19 13.92
C GLN A 76 -19.37 -0.92 14.77
N GLY A 77 -19.55 0.26 14.16
CA GLY A 77 -19.80 1.52 14.85
C GLY A 77 -21.17 1.59 15.54
N ARG A 78 -22.12 0.75 15.12
CA ARG A 78 -23.43 0.55 15.77
C ARG A 78 -23.37 -0.52 16.86
N GLU A 79 -22.54 -1.56 16.69
CA GLU A 79 -22.58 -2.78 17.53
C GLU A 79 -21.57 -2.82 18.69
N LYS A 80 -20.47 -2.04 18.69
CA LYS A 80 -19.48 -2.10 19.78
C LYS A 80 -20.00 -1.53 21.10
N THR A 81 -20.34 -2.42 22.04
CA THR A 81 -20.50 -2.16 23.47
C THR A 81 -19.16 -2.46 24.17
N GLY A 82 -18.52 -1.43 24.75
CA GLY A 82 -17.18 -1.50 25.36
C GLY A 82 -16.45 -0.14 25.31
N ASN A 83 -15.15 -0.07 25.66
CA ASN A 83 -14.30 1.15 25.80
C ASN A 83 -14.16 2.07 24.56
N ARG A 84 -15.01 1.93 23.53
CA ARG A 84 -15.12 2.82 22.37
C ARG A 84 -16.52 3.42 22.38
N PRO A 85 -16.69 4.75 22.23
CA PRO A 85 -17.99 5.37 22.38
C PRO A 85 -18.87 5.06 21.16
N SER A 86 -19.63 3.97 21.18
CA SER A 86 -20.79 3.80 20.29
C SER A 86 -21.94 4.73 20.70
N ARG A 87 -21.97 5.15 21.97
CA ARG A 87 -22.92 6.11 22.53
C ARG A 87 -22.22 7.43 22.95
N GLY A 88 -22.99 8.51 23.01
CA GLY A 88 -22.51 9.85 23.40
C GLY A 88 -21.92 10.72 22.28
N ARG A 89 -21.45 11.93 22.65
CA ARG A 89 -20.97 12.98 21.71
C ARG A 89 -19.83 12.49 20.81
N LYS A 90 -18.86 11.75 21.36
CA LYS A 90 -17.71 11.19 20.62
C LYS A 90 -18.15 10.17 19.56
N GLY A 91 -19.08 9.28 19.89
CA GLY A 91 -19.65 8.31 18.94
C GLY A 91 -20.46 8.97 17.83
N ARG A 92 -21.23 10.02 18.14
CA ARG A 92 -21.93 10.83 17.13
C ARG A 92 -20.97 11.51 16.17
N ARG A 93 -19.87 12.10 16.65
CA ARG A 93 -18.83 12.72 15.79
C ARG A 93 -18.21 11.69 14.84
N PHE A 94 -17.82 10.53 15.37
CA PHE A 94 -17.24 9.44 14.56
C PHE A 94 -18.19 8.94 13.47
N ARG A 95 -19.48 8.74 13.80
CA ARG A 95 -20.48 8.36 12.80
C ARG A 95 -20.71 9.42 11.73
N ARG A 96 -20.74 10.71 12.11
CA ARG A 96 -20.83 11.82 11.15
C ARG A 96 -19.65 11.82 10.19
N GLN A 97 -18.44 11.66 10.73
CA GLN A 97 -17.22 11.57 9.95
C GLN A 97 -17.28 10.40 8.93
N ILE A 98 -17.66 9.19 9.38
CA ILE A 98 -17.79 8.02 8.47
C ILE A 98 -18.92 8.18 7.45
N ALA A 99 -20.03 8.82 7.82
CA ALA A 99 -21.14 9.06 6.90
C ALA A 99 -20.77 10.06 5.81
N GLY A 100 -19.83 10.97 6.08
CA GLY A 100 -19.33 11.97 5.13
C GLY A 100 -18.46 11.39 4.02
N ILE A 101 -17.79 10.25 4.26
CA ILE A 101 -16.79 9.66 3.36
C ILE A 101 -17.47 8.91 2.20
N PRO A 102 -17.31 9.36 0.94
CA PRO A 102 -17.95 8.74 -0.22
C PRO A 102 -17.12 7.57 -0.78
N THR A 103 -16.70 6.59 0.03
CA THR A 103 -15.69 5.61 -0.40
C THR A 103 -16.08 4.70 -1.55
N ALA A 104 -17.30 4.16 -1.56
CA ALA A 104 -17.76 3.32 -2.67
C ALA A 104 -17.73 4.12 -3.97
N LYS A 105 -18.33 5.32 -3.97
CA LYS A 105 -18.29 6.25 -5.11
C LYS A 105 -16.86 6.63 -5.49
N PHE A 106 -15.99 6.91 -4.52
CA PHE A 106 -14.58 7.22 -4.77
C PHE A 106 -13.88 6.06 -5.48
N ARG A 107 -14.05 4.83 -4.97
CA ARG A 107 -13.45 3.63 -5.57
C ARG A 107 -13.98 3.40 -6.99
N ASP A 108 -15.28 3.53 -7.20
CA ASP A 108 -15.91 3.34 -8.52
C ASP A 108 -15.40 4.40 -9.52
N ARG A 109 -15.39 5.67 -9.12
CA ARG A 109 -14.89 6.78 -9.95
C ARG A 109 -13.40 6.66 -10.22
N LEU A 110 -12.60 6.35 -9.20
CA LEU A 110 -11.16 6.15 -9.36
C LEU A 110 -10.88 5.00 -10.33
N THR A 111 -11.60 3.88 -10.21
CA THR A 111 -11.47 2.73 -11.12
C THR A 111 -11.81 3.10 -12.55
N GLN A 112 -12.94 3.77 -12.75
CA GLN A 112 -13.38 4.23 -14.07
C GLN A 112 -12.44 5.26 -14.70
N MET A 113 -11.87 6.17 -13.90
CA MET A 113 -11.01 7.24 -14.42
C MET A 113 -9.58 6.75 -14.65
N ALA A 114 -9.03 5.95 -13.74
CA ALA A 114 -7.67 5.42 -13.87
C ALA A 114 -7.53 4.43 -15.05
N SER A 115 -8.60 3.70 -15.41
CA SER A 115 -8.59 2.85 -16.61
C SER A 115 -8.31 3.63 -17.89
N ASN A 116 -8.65 4.92 -17.92
CA ASN A 116 -8.44 5.78 -19.07
C ASN A 116 -7.05 6.45 -19.08
N THR A 117 -6.29 6.35 -17.98
CA THR A 117 -4.99 6.99 -17.83
C THR A 117 -3.83 6.00 -17.72
N GLY A 118 -4.10 4.69 -17.82
CA GLY A 118 -3.06 3.66 -17.75
C GLY A 118 -2.43 3.49 -16.36
N LEU A 119 -3.08 3.99 -15.31
CA LEU A 119 -2.64 3.81 -13.92
C LEU A 119 -3.29 2.58 -13.31
N ALA A 120 -2.48 1.66 -12.78
CA ALA A 120 -2.99 0.52 -12.05
C ALA A 120 -3.58 0.95 -10.70
N ILE A 121 -4.59 0.23 -10.22
CA ILE A 121 -5.12 0.40 -8.86
C ILE A 121 -4.76 -0.82 -8.03
N ILE A 122 -4.13 -0.58 -6.89
CA ILE A 122 -3.80 -1.61 -5.90
C ILE A 122 -4.63 -1.36 -4.66
N VAL A 123 -5.41 -2.37 -4.26
CA VAL A 123 -6.22 -2.32 -3.04
C VAL A 123 -5.53 -3.13 -1.95
N VAL A 124 -5.31 -2.52 -0.78
CA VAL A 124 -4.63 -3.16 0.36
C VAL A 124 -5.53 -3.30 1.58
N ASP A 125 -5.18 -4.19 2.50
CA ASP A 125 -5.88 -4.34 3.79
C ASP A 125 -5.78 -3.05 4.62
N PRO A 126 -6.91 -2.48 5.11
CA PRO A 126 -6.92 -1.31 6.00
C PRO A 126 -6.43 -1.58 7.43
N ALA A 127 -6.22 -2.84 7.83
CA ALA A 127 -5.98 -3.20 9.23
C ALA A 127 -4.82 -2.41 9.85
N TYR A 128 -5.13 -1.64 10.90
CA TYR A 128 -4.18 -0.91 11.74
C TYR A 128 -3.35 0.20 11.06
N THR A 129 -3.63 0.60 9.82
CA THR A 129 -2.81 1.60 9.09
C THR A 129 -2.64 2.91 9.85
N SER A 130 -3.73 3.48 10.38
CA SER A 130 -3.66 4.73 11.16
C SER A 130 -2.85 4.56 12.46
N LYS A 131 -2.95 3.41 13.13
CA LYS A 131 -2.21 3.15 14.39
C LYS A 131 -0.72 2.98 14.13
N TRP A 132 -0.35 2.20 13.11
CA TRP A 132 1.06 2.05 12.70
C TRP A 132 1.65 3.37 12.17
N ALA A 133 0.88 4.15 11.42
CA ALA A 133 1.27 5.46 10.93
C ALA A 133 1.60 6.42 12.06
N ALA A 134 0.70 6.54 13.04
CA ALA A 134 0.90 7.37 14.22
C ALA A 134 2.17 6.98 14.99
N GLN A 135 2.37 5.67 15.18
CA GLN A 135 3.45 5.14 16.01
C GLN A 135 4.83 5.21 15.35
N HIS A 136 4.93 5.07 14.02
CA HIS A 136 6.23 4.87 13.35
C HIS A 136 6.59 5.89 12.28
N TRP A 137 5.64 6.68 11.78
CA TRP A 137 5.89 7.53 10.61
C TRP A 137 5.55 8.99 10.82
N LEU A 138 4.55 9.31 11.64
CA LEU A 138 4.13 10.70 11.80
C LEU A 138 5.26 11.61 12.31
N ALA A 139 5.98 11.21 13.35
CA ALA A 139 7.10 12.00 13.88
C ALA A 139 8.25 12.15 12.87
N PRO A 140 8.76 11.07 12.23
CA PRO A 140 9.75 11.19 11.17
C PRO A 140 9.31 12.08 10.00
N MET A 141 8.06 11.96 9.55
CA MET A 141 7.57 12.79 8.45
C MET A 141 7.44 14.25 8.85
N LYS A 142 6.95 14.55 10.07
CA LYS A 142 6.87 15.93 10.58
C LYS A 142 8.22 16.60 10.74
N HIS A 143 9.28 15.83 11.02
CA HIS A 143 10.64 16.36 11.11
C HIS A 143 11.10 16.97 9.78
N HIS A 144 10.77 16.35 8.64
CA HIS A 144 11.12 16.86 7.31
C HIS A 144 10.06 17.76 6.70
N HIS A 145 8.79 17.51 7.02
CA HIS A 145 7.63 18.20 6.46
C HIS A 145 6.63 18.50 7.58
N PRO A 146 6.77 19.65 8.27
CA PRO A 146 5.99 19.97 9.48
C PRO A 146 4.46 19.93 9.30
N GLN A 147 3.98 20.19 8.08
CA GLN A 147 2.54 20.18 7.74
C GLN A 147 1.96 18.77 7.58
N THR A 148 2.78 17.72 7.70
CA THR A 148 2.31 16.34 7.56
C THR A 148 1.35 15.96 8.69
N SER A 149 0.14 15.55 8.32
CA SER A 149 -0.87 15.01 9.23
C SER A 149 -0.76 13.48 9.40
N GLY A 150 -1.48 12.93 10.37
CA GLY A 150 -1.59 11.47 10.54
C GLY A 150 -2.14 10.74 9.32
N HIS A 151 -2.97 11.40 8.51
CA HIS A 151 -3.55 10.85 7.28
C HIS A 151 -2.50 10.66 6.18
N HIS A 152 -1.57 11.60 6.05
CA HIS A 152 -0.43 11.45 5.15
C HIS A 152 0.50 10.30 5.58
N ALA A 153 0.67 10.13 6.89
CA ALA A 153 1.40 8.99 7.44
C ALA A 153 0.65 7.66 7.21
N ALA A 154 -0.68 7.67 7.27
CA ALA A 154 -1.51 6.52 6.89
C ALA A 154 -1.31 6.18 5.41
N ALA A 155 -1.41 7.18 4.52
CA ALA A 155 -1.12 7.02 3.10
C ALA A 155 0.27 6.44 2.84
N LEU A 156 1.30 6.81 3.62
CA LEU A 156 2.62 6.17 3.53
C LEU A 156 2.56 4.67 3.87
N VAL A 157 1.89 4.28 4.96
CA VAL A 157 1.74 2.86 5.33
C VAL A 157 0.97 2.07 4.26
N ILE A 158 -0.06 2.68 3.67
CA ILE A 158 -0.83 2.12 2.54
C ILE A 158 0.10 1.86 1.36
N GLY A 159 0.88 2.86 0.94
CA GLY A 159 1.80 2.73 -0.19
C GLY A 159 2.91 1.72 0.06
N ARG A 160 3.42 1.66 1.28
CA ARG A 160 4.37 0.63 1.71
C ARG A 160 3.78 -0.77 1.53
N ARG A 161 2.54 -0.99 1.97
CA ARG A 161 1.85 -2.28 1.77
C ARG A 161 1.68 -2.62 0.29
N GLY A 162 1.30 -1.65 -0.54
CA GLY A 162 1.16 -1.84 -1.99
C GLY A 162 2.46 -2.27 -2.67
N LEU A 163 3.61 -1.90 -2.10
CA LEU A 163 4.95 -2.30 -2.54
C LEU A 163 5.49 -3.57 -1.85
N GLY A 164 4.70 -4.22 -0.98
CA GLY A 164 5.13 -5.39 -0.21
C GLY A 164 6.01 -5.08 1.01
N HIS A 165 6.15 -3.81 1.38
CA HIS A 165 6.89 -3.40 2.58
C HIS A 165 6.05 -3.58 3.84
N ARG A 166 6.74 -3.86 4.96
CA ARG A 166 6.13 -3.83 6.29
C ARG A 166 5.70 -2.41 6.65
N ALA A 167 4.66 -2.31 7.46
CA ALA A 167 4.17 -1.03 7.99
C ALA A 167 5.30 -0.25 8.66
N ARG A 168 6.10 -0.86 9.55
CA ARG A 168 7.28 -0.21 10.16
C ARG A 168 8.56 -0.39 9.34
N ARG A 169 9.48 0.58 9.42
CA ARG A 169 10.87 0.39 8.97
C ARG A 169 11.54 -0.68 9.83
N ARG A 170 12.40 -1.52 9.24
CA ARG A 170 13.34 -2.31 10.04
C ARG A 170 14.34 -1.33 10.64
N VAL A 171 14.51 -1.32 11.96
CA VAL A 171 15.71 -0.73 12.53
C VAL A 171 16.85 -1.59 11.99
N ASN A 172 17.77 -0.99 11.22
CA ASN A 172 19.00 -1.66 10.85
C ASN A 172 19.87 -1.78 12.10
N THR A 173 19.52 -2.70 12.99
CA THR A 173 20.50 -3.32 13.86
C THR A 173 21.17 -4.41 13.03
N ASN A 174 21.97 -4.03 12.04
CA ASN A 174 23.07 -4.92 11.72
C ASN A 174 23.96 -4.84 12.97
N PRO A 175 24.17 -5.92 13.73
CA PRO A 175 25.33 -5.93 14.62
C PRO A 175 26.54 -5.57 13.75
N PRO A 176 27.51 -4.77 14.26
CA PRO A 176 28.75 -4.57 13.53
C PRO A 176 29.24 -5.94 13.10
N ALA A 177 29.59 -6.08 11.81
CA ALA A 177 30.11 -7.33 11.30
C ALA A 177 31.19 -7.82 12.27
N PRO A 178 31.16 -9.09 12.73
CA PRO A 178 32.22 -9.59 13.59
C PRO A 178 33.54 -9.27 12.89
N ALA A 179 34.52 -8.75 13.65
CA ALA A 179 35.79 -8.23 13.14
C ALA A 179 36.57 -9.20 12.23
N GLU A 180 36.13 -10.45 12.17
CA GLU A 180 36.60 -11.52 11.31
C GLU A 180 36.22 -11.37 9.82
N ALA A 181 35.15 -10.62 9.49
CA ALA A 181 34.74 -10.38 8.10
C ALA A 181 35.65 -9.41 7.33
N THR A 182 36.58 -8.74 8.00
CA THR A 182 37.51 -7.76 7.40
C THR A 182 38.85 -8.39 6.98
N ARG A 183 39.02 -9.72 7.09
CA ARG A 183 40.28 -10.41 6.76
C ARG A 183 40.17 -11.48 5.66
N VAL A 184 39.48 -11.24 4.55
CA VAL A 184 39.68 -12.10 3.36
C VAL A 184 39.53 -11.35 2.03
N ASN A 185 40.19 -10.20 1.84
CA ASN A 185 40.27 -9.54 0.51
C ASN A 185 41.70 -9.28 0.00
N ASN A 186 42.73 -9.90 0.58
CA ASN A 186 44.06 -9.94 -0.06
C ASN A 186 44.24 -11.28 -0.79
N ARG A 187 43.60 -11.42 -1.96
CA ARG A 187 44.04 -12.41 -2.95
C ARG A 187 45.28 -11.86 -3.65
N GLY A 188 46.44 -12.26 -3.14
CA GLY A 188 47.62 -12.39 -3.99
C GLY A 188 47.33 -13.39 -5.10
N THR A 189 47.72 -13.02 -6.31
CA THR A 189 47.77 -13.80 -7.54
C THR A 189 48.31 -15.20 -7.27
N ARG A 190 47.50 -16.25 -7.49
CA ARG A 190 48.01 -17.60 -7.68
C ARG A 190 47.35 -18.26 -8.89
N THR A 191 48.22 -18.50 -9.85
CA THR A 191 48.08 -19.20 -11.13
C THR A 191 47.30 -20.50 -11.00
N THR A 192 46.30 -20.70 -11.86
CA THR A 192 45.59 -21.97 -12.04
C THR A 192 46.38 -22.90 -12.97
N PRO A 193 46.70 -24.15 -12.57
CA PRO A 193 47.13 -25.19 -13.52
C PRO A 193 45.93 -25.74 -14.30
N ALA A 194 46.18 -26.09 -15.56
CA ALA A 194 45.20 -26.59 -16.52
C ALA A 194 44.92 -28.10 -16.40
N THR A 195 43.71 -28.49 -16.82
CA THR A 195 43.29 -29.81 -17.36
C THR A 195 43.12 -30.94 -16.31
N GLN A 196 41.98 -31.65 -16.20
CA GLN A 196 41.45 -32.59 -17.19
C GLN A 196 39.92 -32.71 -17.20
N ARG A 197 39.40 -33.01 -18.40
CA ARG A 197 37.98 -33.10 -18.78
C ARG A 197 37.55 -34.56 -18.84
N ALA A 198 36.51 -34.95 -18.07
CA ALA A 198 35.92 -36.28 -18.14
C ALA A 198 34.86 -36.40 -19.26
N PRO A 199 34.68 -37.59 -19.88
CA PRO A 199 33.94 -37.75 -21.14
C PRO A 199 32.41 -37.76 -20.97
N ARG A 200 31.70 -37.16 -21.95
CA ARG A 200 30.24 -37.20 -22.09
C ARG A 200 29.80 -38.54 -22.69
N LYS A 201 28.75 -39.15 -22.14
CA LYS A 201 28.07 -40.32 -22.73
C LYS A 201 27.24 -39.94 -23.97
N PRO A 202 27.13 -40.82 -24.99
CA PRO A 202 26.48 -40.53 -26.26
C PRO A 202 24.94 -40.57 -26.19
N ALA A 203 24.32 -39.80 -27.08
CA ALA A 203 22.88 -39.70 -27.28
C ALA A 203 22.34 -40.80 -28.19
N THR A 204 21.12 -41.29 -27.93
CA THR A 204 20.38 -42.23 -28.79
C THR A 204 19.35 -41.50 -29.67
N PRO A 205 19.05 -41.99 -30.91
CA PRO A 205 18.15 -41.33 -31.86
C PRO A 205 16.67 -41.78 -31.80
N ARG A 206 15.83 -41.01 -32.53
CA ARG A 206 14.35 -40.88 -32.53
C ARG A 206 13.51 -42.10 -32.95
N GLY A 207 12.24 -42.09 -32.51
CA GLY A 207 11.10 -42.76 -33.15
C GLY A 207 9.90 -41.82 -33.37
N TYR A 208 9.26 -41.93 -34.53
CA TYR A 208 8.12 -41.16 -35.05
C TYR A 208 6.76 -41.58 -34.43
N TRP A 209 5.80 -40.64 -34.32
CA TRP A 209 4.37 -40.74 -34.68
C TRP A 209 3.64 -39.40 -34.36
N GLN A 210 2.88 -38.87 -35.31
CA GLN A 210 1.89 -37.76 -35.22
C GLN A 210 0.53 -38.31 -35.75
N PRO A 211 -0.60 -37.58 -35.72
CA PRO A 211 -1.28 -36.83 -34.64
C PRO A 211 -2.79 -37.24 -34.52
N THR A 212 -3.56 -36.68 -33.58
CA THR A 212 -4.94 -36.15 -33.80
C THR A 212 -5.49 -35.54 -32.50
N GLY A 213 -6.31 -34.49 -32.60
CA GLY A 213 -7.24 -34.11 -31.53
C GLY A 213 -7.28 -32.63 -31.16
N THR A 214 -7.87 -31.82 -32.03
CA THR A 214 -8.31 -30.45 -31.75
C THR A 214 -9.33 -30.42 -30.61
N LYS A 215 -9.04 -29.74 -29.50
CA LYS A 215 -10.06 -29.10 -28.63
C LYS A 215 -9.55 -27.78 -28.07
N THR A 216 -10.17 -26.70 -28.51
CA THR A 216 -10.04 -25.34 -27.98
C THR A 216 -10.35 -25.34 -26.49
N ARG A 217 -9.36 -25.07 -25.62
CA ARG A 217 -9.57 -24.89 -24.18
C ARG A 217 -9.68 -23.40 -23.87
N ARG A 218 -10.80 -22.99 -23.28
CA ARG A 218 -11.05 -21.64 -22.75
C ARG A 218 -9.91 -21.18 -21.84
N ALA A 219 -9.66 -19.87 -21.85
CA ALA A 219 -8.66 -19.19 -21.04
C ALA A 219 -8.70 -19.67 -19.58
N HIS A 220 -7.58 -20.22 -19.13
CA HIS A 220 -7.37 -20.60 -17.75
C HIS A 220 -7.24 -19.30 -16.95
N ARG A 221 -8.20 -19.03 -16.06
CA ARG A 221 -8.04 -18.04 -14.99
C ARG A 221 -6.93 -18.57 -14.08
N THR A 222 -5.71 -18.12 -14.29
CA THR A 222 -4.65 -18.31 -13.32
C THR A 222 -5.01 -17.46 -12.10
N THR A 223 -5.71 -18.06 -11.14
CA THR A 223 -5.59 -17.66 -9.74
C THR A 223 -4.14 -17.88 -9.38
N ALA A 224 -3.31 -16.86 -9.64
CA ALA A 224 -2.03 -16.74 -9.01
C ALA A 224 -2.30 -16.92 -7.52
N ARG A 225 -1.81 -18.05 -7.01
CA ARG A 225 -1.80 -18.44 -5.61
C ARG A 225 -1.61 -17.17 -4.81
N ILE A 226 -2.65 -16.79 -4.07
CA ILE A 226 -2.59 -15.74 -3.06
C ILE A 226 -1.50 -16.21 -2.10
N GLN A 227 -0.27 -15.78 -2.34
CA GLN A 227 0.72 -15.68 -1.29
C GLN A 227 0.22 -14.54 -0.43
N ALA A 228 -0.70 -14.91 0.47
CA ALA A 228 -0.93 -14.17 1.69
C ALA A 228 0.42 -14.09 2.39
N THR A 229 1.17 -13.03 2.09
CA THR A 229 2.21 -12.52 2.99
C THR A 229 1.47 -12.13 4.25
N HIS A 230 1.28 -13.11 5.12
CA HIS A 230 0.72 -12.93 6.44
C HIS A 230 1.48 -11.78 7.11
N ASP A 231 0.70 -10.80 7.57
CA ASP A 231 1.17 -9.68 8.36
C ASP A 231 1.97 -10.23 9.56
N ARG A 232 3.30 -10.13 9.51
CA ARG A 232 4.19 -10.50 10.63
C ARG A 232 4.35 -9.36 11.64
N SER A 233 3.45 -8.37 11.62
CA SER A 233 3.39 -7.32 12.62
C SER A 233 2.13 -7.56 13.44
N GLY A 234 2.27 -8.35 14.52
CA GLY A 234 1.19 -8.54 15.47
C GLY A 234 0.65 -7.19 15.98
N PRO A 235 -0.60 -7.16 16.49
CA PRO A 235 -1.25 -5.93 16.89
C PRO A 235 -0.34 -5.11 17.84
N PRO A 236 -0.24 -3.79 17.65
CA PRO A 236 0.64 -2.95 18.45
C PRO A 236 0.34 -3.07 19.95
N THR A 237 1.38 -3.44 20.73
CA THR A 237 1.34 -3.64 22.18
C THR A 237 0.88 -2.37 22.88
N GLY A 238 -0.17 -2.48 23.69
CA GLY A 238 -0.82 -1.35 24.34
C GLY A 238 0.03 -0.71 25.43
N ARG A 239 0.90 0.24 25.07
CA ARG A 239 1.31 1.32 25.97
C ARG A 239 1.32 2.63 25.18
N ASN A 240 0.55 3.59 25.69
CA ASN A 240 0.40 4.98 25.25
C ASN A 240 -0.27 5.20 23.88
N SER A 241 -1.57 4.91 23.83
CA SER A 241 -2.46 5.36 22.75
C SER A 241 -2.77 6.84 22.91
N VAL A 242 -2.06 7.70 22.20
CA VAL A 242 -2.52 9.08 21.96
C VAL A 242 -3.47 9.02 20.76
N SER A 243 -4.75 9.31 20.99
CA SER A 243 -5.70 9.56 19.92
C SER A 243 -5.17 10.71 19.07
N LEU A 244 -4.98 10.47 17.78
CA LEU A 244 -4.83 11.54 16.81
C LEU A 244 -6.18 12.25 16.70
N SER A 245 -6.37 13.25 17.56
CA SER A 245 -7.32 14.31 17.33
C SER A 245 -6.69 15.29 16.34
N VAL A 246 -7.35 15.46 15.20
CA VAL A 246 -7.35 16.73 14.45
C VAL A 246 -7.95 17.80 15.35
#